data_AF-M7N1T8-F1
#
_entry.id   AF-M7N1T8-F1
#
_cell.length_a   1.000
_cell.length_b   1.000
_cell.length_c   1.000
_cell.angle_alpha   90.00
_cell.angle_beta   90.00
_cell.angle_gamma   90.00
#
_symmetry.space_group_name_H-M   'P 1'
#
loop_
_entity.id
_entity.type
_entity.pdbx_description
1 polymer ?
#
loop_
_entity_poly.entity_id
_entity_poly.type
_entity_poly.pdbx_seq_one_letter_code
_entity_poly.pdbx_strand_id
1 'polypeptide(L)' 'MDLKQVFGTILTLLGIVILLVAVMAIIGGGANFMGISLGIWQGAVVALLGLVFFLTGIGLIKRTPSKPR' A
#
# COMPACT_ATOMS: atom_id res chain seq x y z
N MET A 1 4.74 17.04 13.33
CA MET A 1 3.86 15.96 12.83
C MET A 1 3.60 15.02 13.99
N ASP A 2 2.34 14.77 14.32
CA ASP A 2 2.02 13.79 15.35
C ASP A 2 2.39 12.38 14.87
N LEU A 3 2.84 11.52 15.79
CA LEU A 3 3.27 10.15 15.50
C LEU A 3 2.21 9.36 14.70
N LYS A 4 0.93 9.63 14.96
CA LYS A 4 -0.22 9.02 14.26
C LYS A 4 -0.29 9.42 12.78
N GLN A 5 0.09 10.66 12.48
CA GLN A 5 0.11 11.20 11.11
C GLN A 5 1.32 10.69 10.34
N VAL A 6 2.48 10.55 11.00
CA VAL A 6 3.69 9.94 10.42
C VAL A 6 3.43 8.47 10.10
N PHE A 7 2.80 7.73 11.02
CA PHE A 7 2.43 6.33 10.80
C PHE A 7 1.46 6.18 9.62
N GLY A 8 0.43 7.02 9.54
CA GLY A 8 -0.48 7.05 8.38
C GLY A 8 0.24 7.34 7.06
N THR A 9 1.19 8.27 7.07
CA THR A 9 1.98 8.64 5.87
C THR A 9 2.89 7.49 5.41
N ILE A 10 3.57 6.82 6.34
CA ILE A 10 4.39 5.63 6.04
C ILE A 10 3.50 4.51 5.49
N LEU A 11 2.33 4.30 6.09
CA LEU A 11 1.38 3.27 5.65
C LEU A 11 0.87 3.55 4.22
N THR A 12 0.60 4.81 3.88
CA THR A 12 0.24 5.19 2.50
C THR A 12 1.38 4.98 1.52
N LEU A 13 2.61 5.33 1.90
CA LEU A 13 3.77 5.12 1.03
C LEU A 13 3.98 3.64 0.75
N LEU A 14 3.86 2.80 1.78
CA LEU A 14 3.95 1.36 1.65
C LEU A 14 2.85 0.80 0.74
N GLY A 15 1.61 1.26 0.91
CA GLY A 15 0.49 0.89 0.04
C GLY A 15 0.74 1.23 -1.43
N ILE A 16 1.31 2.39 -1.72
CA ILE A 16 1.69 2.78 -3.10
C ILE A 16 2.73 1.82 -3.68
N VAL A 17 3.79 1.50 -2.92
CA VAL A 17 4.84 0.58 -3.39
C VAL A 17 4.25 -0.81 -3.69
N ILE A 18 3.38 -1.32 -2.82
CA ILE A 18 2.71 -2.62 -3.01
C ILE A 18 1.83 -2.59 -4.27
N LEU A 19 1.06 -1.52 -4.48
CA LEU A 19 0.23 -1.37 -5.68
C LEU A 19 1.07 -1.34 -6.97
N LEU A 20 2.21 -0.65 -6.96
CA LEU A 20 3.12 -0.62 -8.11
C LEU A 20 3.67 -2.02 -8.43
N VAL A 21 4.05 -2.80 -7.41
CA VAL A 21 4.50 -4.19 -7.60
C VAL A 21 3.38 -5.05 -8.17
N ALA A 22 2.15 -4.90 -7.68
CA ALA A 22 1.01 -5.64 -8.19
C ALA A 22 0.71 -5.33 -9.65
N VAL A 23 0.78 -4.05 -10.05
CA VAL A 23 0.60 -3.62 -11.44
C VAL A 23 1.69 -4.20 -12.33
N MET A 24 2.96 -4.16 -11.89
CA MET A 24 4.06 -4.79 -12.64
C MET A 24 3.88 -6.30 -12.80
N ALA A 25 3.38 -6.99 -11.77
CA ALA A 25 3.10 -8.42 -11.83
C ALA A 25 1.97 -8.76 -12.81
N ILE A 26 0.91 -7.95 -12.85
CA ILE A 26 -0.24 -8.19 -13.73
C ILE A 26 0.11 -7.88 -15.19
N ILE A 27 0.75 -6.73 -15.45
CA ILE A 27 1.11 -6.32 -16.82
C ILE A 27 2.20 -7.23 -17.40
N GLY A 28 3.18 -7.65 -16.59
CA GLY A 28 4.27 -8.52 -17.03
C GLY A 28 3.85 -9.97 -17.29
N GLY A 29 2.58 -10.35 -17.07
CA GLY A 29 2.13 -11.75 -17.11
C GLY A 29 2.71 -12.60 -15.98
N GLY A 30 3.33 -11.96 -14.99
CA GLY A 30 3.99 -12.56 -13.85
C GLY A 30 5.20 -11.71 -13.42
N ALA A 31 5.39 -11.54 -12.10
CA ALA A 31 6.59 -10.92 -11.56
C ALA A 31 7.27 -11.84 -10.56
N ASN A 32 8.59 -11.97 -10.67
CA ASN A 32 9.40 -12.62 -9.65
C ASN A 32 9.80 -11.56 -8.63
N PHE A 33 9.05 -11.48 -7.54
CA PHE A 33 9.37 -10.57 -6.44
C PHE A 33 10.03 -11.39 -5.33
N MET A 34 11.30 -11.09 -5.04
CA MET A 34 12.06 -11.74 -3.96
C MET A 34 12.12 -13.29 -4.08
N GLY A 35 12.18 -13.81 -5.30
CA GLY A 35 12.22 -15.25 -5.59
C GLY A 35 10.85 -15.94 -5.58
N ILE A 36 9.76 -15.20 -5.37
CA ILE A 36 8.39 -15.71 -5.41
C ILE A 36 7.77 -15.31 -6.75
N SER A 37 7.33 -16.31 -7.52
CA SER A 37 6.59 -16.08 -8.76
C SER A 37 5.16 -15.67 -8.42
N LEU A 38 4.85 -14.38 -8.63
CA LEU A 38 3.50 -13.86 -8.57
C LEU A 38 2.85 -14.00 -9.94
N GLY A 39 1.94 -14.95 -10.07
CA GLY A 39 1.03 -15.01 -11.21
C GLY A 39 -0.06 -13.93 -11.13
N ILE A 40 -0.92 -13.89 -12.14
CA ILE A 40 -1.98 -12.88 -12.30
C ILE A 40 -2.94 -12.87 -11.09
N TRP A 41 -3.32 -14.05 -10.59
CA TRP A 41 -4.20 -14.19 -9.43
C TRP A 41 -3.55 -13.70 -8.14
N GLN A 42 -2.28 -14.03 -7.91
CA GLN A 42 -1.54 -13.52 -6.75
C GLN A 42 -1.35 -12.00 -6.85
N GLY A 43 -1.07 -11.48 -8.05
CA GLY A 43 -0.99 -10.05 -8.33
C GLY A 43 -2.28 -9.31 -7.97
N ALA A 44 -3.45 -9.88 -8.26
CA ALA A 44 -4.74 -9.31 -7.88
C ALA A 44 -4.94 -9.26 -6.35
N VAL A 45 -4.53 -10.30 -5.63
CA VAL A 45 -4.58 -10.32 -4.16
C VAL A 45 -3.66 -9.26 -3.56
N VAL A 46 -2.43 -9.14 -4.10
CA VAL A 46 -1.48 -8.11 -3.67
C VAL A 46 -1.98 -6.70 -3.99
N ALA A 47 -2.63 -6.49 -5.14
CA ALA A 47 -3.28 -5.22 -5.47
C ALA A 47 -4.36 -4.86 -4.44
N LEU A 48 -5.20 -5.84 -4.08
CA LEU A 48 -6.27 -5.63 -3.09
C LEU A 48 -5.69 -5.28 -1.71
N LEU A 49 -4.63 -5.99 -1.28
CA LEU A 49 -3.92 -5.70 -0.04
C LEU A 49 -3.29 -4.30 -0.04
N GLY A 50 -2.61 -3.93 -1.14
CA GLY A 50 -2.03 -2.59 -1.31
C GLY A 50 -3.08 -1.49 -1.24
N LEU A 51 -4.26 -1.74 -1.82
CA LEU A 51 -5.39 -0.81 -1.81
C LEU A 51 -5.96 -0.65 -0.39
N VAL A 52 -6.11 -1.73 0.37
CA VAL A 52 -6.52 -1.67 1.78
C VAL A 52 -5.50 -0.88 2.59
N PHE A 53 -4.20 -1.15 2.42
CA PHE A 53 -3.14 -0.39 3.11
C PHE A 53 -3.17 1.10 2.78
N PHE A 54 -3.37 1.43 1.50
CA PHE A 54 -3.45 2.81 1.02
C PHE A 54 -4.65 3.55 1.60
N LEU A 55 -5.85 2.97 1.51
CA LEU A 55 -7.08 3.56 2.06
C LEU A 55 -6.99 3.72 3.58
N THR A 56 -6.43 2.72 4.27
CA THR A 56 -6.24 2.76 5.72
C THR A 56 -5.27 3.87 6.13
N GLY A 57 -4.16 4.02 5.40
CA GLY A 57 -3.19 5.11 5.63
C GLY A 57 -3.81 6.49 5.46
N ILE A 58 -4.57 6.71 4.38
CA ILE A 58 -5.30 7.96 4.15
C ILE A 58 -6.31 8.20 5.28
N GLY A 59 -7.02 7.16 5.70
CA GLY A 59 -7.97 7.21 6.81
C GLY A 59 -7.33 7.67 8.13
N LEU A 60 -6.14 7.15 8.46
CA LEU A 60 -5.38 7.57 9.65
C LEU A 60 -4.94 9.03 9.58
N ILE A 61 -4.46 9.48 8.42
CA ILE A 61 -4.04 10.88 8.23
C ILE A 61 -5.24 11.81 8.43
N LYS A 62 -6.40 11.48 7.84
CA LYS A 62 -7.63 12.29 7.91
C LYS A 62 -8.29 12.30 9.29
N ARG A 63 -8.22 11.20 10.04
CA ARG A 63 -8.87 11.06 11.36
C ARG A 63 -8.01 11.51 12.54
N THR A 64 -6.80 12.00 12.29
CA THR A 64 -5.95 12.58 13.32
C THR A 64 -6.08 14.10 13.24
N PRO A 65 -7.08 14.73 13.89
CA PRO A 65 -7.10 16.18 14.01
C PRO A 65 -5.83 16.60 14.75
N SER A 66 -5.00 17.42 14.12
CA SER A 66 -3.89 18.09 14.79
C SER A 66 -4.51 18.91 15.92
N LYS A 67 -4.33 18.47 17.17
CA LYS A 67 -4.81 19.21 18.34
C LYS A 67 -4.13 20.59 18.29
N PRO A 68 -4.87 21.70 18.15
CA PRO A 68 -4.28 23.01 18.31
C PRO A 68 -3.80 23.09 19.76
N ARG A 69 -2.48 23.19 19.93
CA ARG A 69 -1.88 23.57 21.22
C ARG A 69 -1.93 25.08 21.34
#